data_AF-A0A2K1KGX2-F1
#
_entry.id   AF-A0A2K1KGX2-F1
#
_cell.length_a   1.000
_cell.length_b   1.000
_cell.length_c   1.000
_cell.angle_alpha   90.00
_cell.angle_beta   90.00
_cell.angle_gamma   90.00
#
_symmetry.space_group_name_H-M   'P 1'
#
loop_
_entity.id
_entity.type
_entity.pdbx_description
1 polymer ?
#
loop_
_entity_poly.entity_id
_entity_poly.type
_entity_poly.pdbx_seq_one_letter_code
_entity_poly.pdbx_strand_id
1 'polypeptide(L)' 'YIKLRSLSTSIINLLSIKILNIKECSSLITLPNELGNLISFTTFDRSQCSSLILLPNKLKNLTYLTTFNL' A
#
# COMPACT_ATOMS: atom_id res chain seq x y z
N TYR A 1 17.99 -4.69 0.80
CA TYR A 1 17.04 -4.68 -0.31
C TYR A 1 16.00 -5.78 -0.14
N ILE A 2 14.76 -5.40 0.15
CA ILE A 2 13.64 -6.35 0.34
C ILE A 2 13.17 -6.83 -1.04
N LYS A 3 13.10 -8.15 -1.24
CA LYS A 3 12.69 -8.77 -2.53
C LYS A 3 11.18 -9.05 -2.60
N LEU A 4 10.37 -8.21 -1.97
CA LEU A 4 8.92 -8.37 -1.98
C LEU A 4 8.38 -8.02 -3.37
N ARG A 5 7.71 -8.95 -4.04
CA ARG A 5 7.17 -8.75 -5.40
C ARG A 5 5.69 -8.41 -5.44
N SER A 6 4.93 -8.87 -4.45
CA SER A 6 3.49 -8.64 -4.32
C SER A 6 3.07 -8.68 -2.85
N LEU A 7 1.95 -8.03 -2.54
CA LEU A 7 1.29 -8.08 -1.25
C LEU A 7 0.06 -8.99 -1.34
N SER A 8 -0.12 -9.91 -0.38
CA SER A 8 -1.30 -10.77 -0.31
C SER A 8 -2.54 -10.00 0.15
N THR A 9 -3.72 -10.36 -0.36
CA THR A 9 -5.01 -9.79 0.04
C THR A 9 -5.37 -10.08 1.49
N SER A 10 -4.76 -11.10 2.11
CA SER A 10 -4.96 -11.44 3.52
C SER A 10 -4.54 -10.33 4.49
N ILE A 11 -3.60 -9.45 4.10
CA ILE A 11 -3.19 -8.32 4.93
C ILE A 11 -4.32 -7.29 5.12
N ILE A 12 -5.31 -7.31 4.22
CA ILE A 12 -6.41 -6.34 4.19
C ILE A 12 -7.60 -6.79 5.04
N ASN A 13 -7.67 -8.08 5.39
CA ASN A 13 -8.66 -8.58 6.35
C ASN A 13 -8.38 -8.09 7.78
N LEU A 14 -7.22 -7.47 8.02
CA LEU A 14 -6.92 -6.75 9.24
C LEU A 14 -7.57 -5.36 9.14
N LEU A 15 -8.85 -5.26 9.46
CA LEU A 15 -9.68 -4.04 9.42
C LEU A 15 -9.12 -2.82 10.18
N SER A 16 -7.96 -2.94 10.83
CA SER A 16 -7.34 -1.96 11.72
C SER A 16 -6.00 -1.38 11.24
N ILE A 17 -5.51 -1.72 10.03
CA ILE A 17 -4.24 -1.16 9.55
C ILE A 17 -4.38 0.36 9.37
N LYS A 18 -3.58 1.11 10.13
CA LYS A 18 -3.46 2.57 10.01
C LYS A 18 -2.30 3.00 9.11
N ILE A 19 -1.24 2.20 9.05
CA ILE A 19 0.02 2.54 8.40
C ILE A 19 0.49 1.34 7.57
N LEU A 20 0.82 1.58 6.30
CA LEU A 20 1.50 0.63 5.43
C LEU A 20 2.81 1.28 4.99
N ASN A 21 3.91 0.71 5.47
CA ASN A 21 5.25 1.12 5.09
C ASN A 21 5.88 0.00 4.27
N ILE A 22 6.07 0.27 2.99
CA ILE A 22 6.77 -0.59 2.02
C ILE A 22 7.98 0.13 1.44
N LYS A 23 8.58 1.03 2.23
CA LYS A 23 9.80 1.75 1.87
C LYS A 23 10.88 0.77 1.42
N GLU A 24 11.64 1.17 0.40
CA GLU A 24 12.76 0.40 -0.18
C GLU A 24 12.39 -0.98 -0.76
N CYS A 25 11.10 -1.26 -0.98
CA CYS A 25 10.65 -2.48 -1.66
C CYS A 25 10.81 -2.38 -3.18
N SER A 26 12.05 -2.17 -3.66
CA SER A 26 12.35 -1.93 -5.08
C SER A 26 11.95 -3.06 -6.04
N SER A 27 11.57 -4.24 -5.56
CA SER A 27 11.06 -5.35 -6.38
C SER A 27 9.53 -5.45 -6.42
N LEU A 28 8.81 -4.60 -5.68
CA LEU A 28 7.36 -4.65 -5.60
C LEU A 28 6.76 -4.01 -6.85
N ILE A 29 5.95 -4.78 -7.56
CA ILE A 29 5.42 -4.36 -8.88
C ILE A 29 3.97 -3.91 -8.75
N THR A 30 3.22 -4.50 -7.81
CA THR A 30 1.77 -4.31 -7.70
C THR A 30 1.30 -4.35 -6.26
N LEU A 31 0.15 -3.70 -6.03
CA LEU A 31 -0.59 -3.73 -4.79
C LEU A 31 -2.01 -4.26 -5.04
N PRO A 32 -2.59 -4.99 -4.07
CA PRO A 32 -3.97 -5.47 -4.15
C PRO A 32 -4.98 -4.31 -4.21
N ASN A 33 -6.03 -4.48 -5.03
CA ASN A 33 -7.12 -3.49 -5.13
C ASN A 33 -7.90 -3.36 -3.82
N GLU A 34 -7.91 -4.41 -3.02
CA GLU A 34 -8.58 -4.47 -1.74
C GLU A 34 -7.99 -3.45 -0.75
N LEU A 35 -6.80 -2.87 -1.01
CA LEU A 35 -6.19 -1.87 -0.12
C LEU A 35 -7.13 -0.68 0.08
N GLY A 36 -7.93 -0.34 -0.93
CA GLY A 36 -8.97 0.69 -0.86
C GLY A 36 -10.14 0.38 0.08
N ASN A 37 -10.20 -0.81 0.67
CA ASN A 37 -11.21 -1.19 1.67
C ASN A 37 -10.76 -0.89 3.11
N LEU A 38 -9.50 -0.44 3.31
CA LEU A 38 -8.98 -0.16 4.64
C LEU A 38 -9.54 1.17 5.19
N ILE A 39 -10.64 1.09 5.93
CA ILE A 39 -11.38 2.25 6.47
C ILE A 39 -10.58 3.07 7.51
N SER A 40 -9.59 2.49 8.17
CA SER A 40 -8.80 3.17 9.22
C SER A 40 -7.42 3.62 8.72
N PHE A 41 -7.18 3.53 7.41
CA PHE A 41 -5.86 3.70 6.83
C PHE A 41 -5.51 5.17 6.63
N THR A 42 -4.43 5.59 7.28
CA THR A 42 -4.02 7.01 7.37
C THR A 42 -2.70 7.32 6.69
N THR A 43 -1.80 6.35 6.62
CA THR A 43 -0.45 6.55 6.12
C THR A 43 -0.04 5.46 5.16
N PHE A 44 0.40 5.87 3.97
CA PHE A 44 1.01 5.00 2.98
C PHE A 44 2.39 5.53 2.60
N ASP A 45 3.44 4.77 2.92
CA ASP A 45 4.82 5.11 2.54
C ASP A 45 5.36 4.05 1.57
N ARG A 46 5.60 4.47 0.33
CA ARG A 46 6.27 3.68 -0.70
C ARG A 46 7.57 4.33 -1.19
N SER A 47 8.18 5.18 -0.38
CA SER A 47 9.43 5.84 -0.74
C SER A 47 10.49 4.82 -1.15
N GLN A 48 11.22 5.14 -2.22
CA GLN A 48 12.26 4.26 -2.78
C GLN A 48 11.75 2.89 -3.31
N CYS A 49 10.44 2.76 -3.55
CA CYS A 49 9.81 1.59 -4.16
C CYS A 49 9.72 1.77 -5.68
N SER A 50 10.88 1.75 -6.35
CA SER A 50 11.03 2.17 -7.76
C SER A 50 10.25 1.36 -8.79
N SER A 51 9.94 0.08 -8.52
CA SER A 51 9.20 -0.78 -9.45
C SER A 51 7.69 -0.67 -9.32
N LEU A 52 7.16 0.01 -8.29
CA LEU A 52 5.73 0.19 -8.09
C LEU A 52 5.26 1.42 -8.88
N ILE A 53 5.03 1.21 -10.17
CA ILE A 53 4.65 2.28 -11.11
C ILE A 53 3.13 2.49 -11.11
N LEU A 54 2.36 1.42 -10.89
CA LEU A 54 0.90 1.44 -10.91
C LEU A 54 0.34 1.29 -9.51
N LEU A 55 -0.63 2.15 -9.21
CA LEU A 55 -1.35 2.18 -7.95
C LEU A 55 -2.77 1.62 -8.15
N PRO A 56 -3.30 0.81 -7.23
CA PRO A 56 -4.64 0.25 -7.36
C PRO A 56 -5.73 1.32 -7.45
N ASN A 57 -6.67 1.14 -8.36
CA ASN A 57 -7.73 2.11 -8.67
C ASN A 57 -8.63 2.45 -7.46
N LYS A 58 -8.70 1.55 -6.49
CA LYS A 58 -9.49 1.73 -5.27
C LYS A 58 -8.75 2.52 -4.18
N LEU A 59 -7.48 2.90 -4.35
CA LEU A 59 -6.79 3.77 -3.37
C LEU A 59 -7.50 5.11 -3.18
N LYS A 60 -8.22 5.59 -4.19
CA LYS A 60 -9.08 6.78 -4.07
C LYS A 60 -10.21 6.63 -3.04
N ASN A 61 -10.55 5.40 -2.63
CA ASN A 61 -11.57 5.12 -1.63
C ASN A 61 -11.03 5.26 -0.19
N LEU A 62 -9.72 5.47 -0.03
CA LEU A 62 -9.08 5.70 1.28
C LEU A 62 -9.38 7.10 1.79
N THR A 63 -10.59 7.31 2.30
CA THR A 63 -11.08 8.63 2.74
C THR A 63 -10.33 9.19 3.95
N TYR A 64 -9.62 8.35 4.69
CA TYR A 64 -8.85 8.75 5.88
C TYR A 64 -7.34 8.84 5.62
N LEU A 65 -6.88 8.64 4.38
CA LEU A 65 -5.47 8.76 4.04
C LEU A 65 -5.03 10.22 4.14
N THR A 66 -4.17 10.52 5.11
CA THR A 66 -3.65 11.87 5.35
C THR A 66 -2.20 12.01 4.93
N THR A 67 -1.44 10.91 4.91
CA THR A 67 -0.02 10.90 4.56
C THR A 67 0.23 9.91 3.43
N PHE A 68 0.80 10.41 2.34
CA PHE A 68 1.14 9.59 1.18
C PHE A 68 2.53 9.96 0.65
N ASN A 69 3.50 9.07 0.91
CA ASN A 69 4.89 9.24 0.47
C ASN A 69 5.17 8.34 -0.74
N LEU A 70 5.73 8.93 -1.80
CA LEU A 70 5.99 8.31 -3.09
C LEU A 70 7.38 7.71 -3.22
#